data_AF-A0AAX2KMP6-F1
#
_entry.id   AF-A0AAX2KMP6-F1
#
_cell.length_a   1.000
_cell.length_b   1.000
_cell.length_c   1.000
_cell.angle_alpha   90.00
_cell.angle_beta   90.00
_cell.angle_gamma   90.00
#
_symmetry.space_group_name_H-M   'P 1'
#
loop_
_entity.id
_entity.type
_entity.pdbx_description
1 polymer ?
#
loop_
_entity_poly.entity_id
_entity_poly.type
_entity_poly.pdbx_seq_one_letter_code
_entity_poly.pdbx_strand_id
1 'polypeptide(L)'
;MKKEEMDVVSLRIIKLYFLGIRELNFPDYNKRFQQKDMELFIQLADMMENLPNLDEQLIYELEELKDYLFYVKTEKYSLTVHDMFLEMKSELEKII
;
A
#
# COMPACT_ATOMS: atom_id res chain seq x y z
N MET A 1 -12.74 -16.23 -6.94
CA MET A 1 -11.36 -15.72 -6.98
C MET A 1 -10.39 -16.85 -6.65
N LYS A 2 -9.29 -17.02 -7.39
CA LYS A 2 -8.32 -18.07 -7.05
C LYS A 2 -7.41 -17.59 -5.93
N LYS A 3 -7.19 -18.42 -4.91
CA LYS A 3 -6.32 -18.12 -3.78
C LYS A 3 -4.93 -17.63 -4.20
N GLU A 4 -4.34 -18.30 -5.20
CA GLU A 4 -3.04 -17.95 -5.76
C GLU A 4 -2.98 -16.52 -6.35
N GLU A 5 -4.09 -16.01 -6.91
CA GLU A 5 -4.14 -14.65 -7.46
C GLU A 5 -4.13 -13.61 -6.33
N MET A 6 -4.84 -13.88 -5.22
CA MET A 6 -4.83 -13.02 -4.03
C MET A 6 -3.46 -13.00 -3.36
N ASP A 7 -2.83 -14.17 -3.21
CA ASP A 7 -1.50 -14.30 -2.61
C ASP A 7 -0.46 -13.49 -3.41
N VAL A 8 -0.55 -13.50 -4.75
CA VAL A 8 0.33 -12.69 -5.61
C VAL A 8 0.06 -11.19 -5.44
N VAL A 9 -1.22 -10.78 -5.36
CA VAL A 9 -1.58 -9.38 -5.16
C VAL A 9 -1.10 -8.87 -3.80
N SER A 10 -1.31 -9.64 -2.72
CA SER A 10 -0.88 -9.26 -1.37
C SER A 10 0.63 -9.04 -1.30
N LEU A 11 1.42 -9.96 -1.87
CA LEU A 11 2.88 -9.84 -1.94
C LEU A 11 3.34 -8.61 -2.75
N ARG A 12 2.63 -8.26 -3.84
CA ARG A 12 2.94 -7.07 -4.63
C ARG A 12 2.63 -5.79 -3.86
N ILE A 13 1.51 -5.74 -3.16
CA ILE A 13 1.15 -4.60 -2.29
C ILE A 13 2.21 -4.40 -1.20
N ILE A 14 2.60 -5.47 -0.50
CA ILE A 14 3.65 -5.41 0.52
C ILE A 14 4.96 -4.88 -0.09
N LYS A 15 5.33 -5.36 -1.28
CA LYS A 15 6.51 -4.87 -2.00
C LYS A 15 6.43 -3.37 -2.30
N LEU A 16 5.28 -2.89 -2.79
CA LEU A 16 5.07 -1.47 -3.09
C LEU A 16 5.19 -0.59 -1.84
N TYR A 17 4.62 -1.05 -0.73
CA TYR A 17 4.75 -0.38 0.56
C TYR A 17 6.22 -0.19 0.97
N PHE A 18 7.03 -1.25 0.91
CA PHE A 18 8.45 -1.16 1.23
C PHE A 18 9.25 -0.28 0.27
N LEU A 19 8.90 -0.28 -1.03
CA LEU A 19 9.53 0.61 -2.00
C LEU A 19 9.22 2.08 -1.69
N GLY A 20 7.96 2.41 -1.35
CA GLY A 20 7.56 3.75 -0.93
C GLY A 20 8.30 4.22 0.32
N ILE A 21 8.42 3.37 1.35
CA ILE A 21 9.20 3.68 2.56
C ILE A 21 10.68 3.89 2.24
N ARG A 22 11.27 3.01 1.43
CA ARG A 22 12.68 3.12 1.04
C ARG A 22 12.97 4.47 0.39
N GLU A 23 12.06 4.95 -0.44
CA GLU A 23 12.18 6.23 -1.14
C GLU A 23 12.22 7.43 -0.18
N LEU A 24 11.54 7.38 0.98
CA LEU A 24 11.63 8.43 2.00
C LEU A 24 13.03 8.65 2.56
N ASN A 25 13.86 7.60 2.58
CA ASN A 25 15.20 7.65 3.17
C ASN A 25 16.29 8.13 2.21
N PHE A 26 15.99 8.46 0.95
CA PHE A 26 17.03 8.90 0.01
C PHE A 26 17.52 10.34 0.27
N PRO A 27 18.86 10.58 0.29
CA PRO A 27 19.45 11.90 0.55
C PRO A 27 19.08 12.98 -0.48
N ASP A 28 18.89 12.59 -1.75
CA ASP A 28 18.67 13.50 -2.89
C ASP A 28 17.19 13.72 -3.24
N TYR A 29 16.28 13.04 -2.54
CA TYR A 29 14.87 13.37 -2.63
C TYR A 29 14.73 14.80 -2.10
N ASN A 30 14.18 15.72 -2.89
CA ASN A 30 14.05 17.13 -2.49
C ASN A 30 13.15 17.20 -1.24
N LYS A 31 13.76 17.10 -0.04
CA LYS A 31 13.10 16.72 1.22
C LYS A 31 12.21 17.85 1.73
N ARG A 32 11.04 18.02 1.11
CA ARG A 32 9.86 18.38 1.88
C ARG A 32 9.36 17.09 2.53
N PHE A 33 10.06 16.65 3.56
CA PHE A 33 9.57 15.60 4.46
C PHE A 33 8.23 16.10 4.98
N GLN A 34 7.12 15.53 4.52
CA GLN A 34 5.81 15.88 5.02
C GLN A 34 5.49 14.84 6.10
N GLN A 35 5.45 15.27 7.36
CA GLN A 35 5.17 14.39 8.50
C GLN A 35 3.94 13.48 8.26
N LYS A 36 2.95 13.98 7.52
CA LYS A 36 1.77 13.23 7.08
C LYS A 36 2.06 11.99 6.22
N ASP A 37 3.14 11.98 5.43
CA ASP A 37 3.53 10.80 4.64
C ASP A 37 3.99 9.69 5.59
N MET A 38 4.76 10.03 6.62
CA MET A 38 5.18 9.09 7.66
C MET A 38 3.98 8.57 8.46
N GLU A 39 3.06 9.46 8.86
CA GLU A 39 1.81 9.08 9.55
C GLU A 39 0.99 8.09 8.71
N LEU A 40 0.92 8.30 7.38
CA LEU A 40 0.27 7.38 6.46
C LEU A 40 0.97 6.02 6.40
N PHE A 41 2.30 5.99 6.33
CA PHE A 41 3.04 4.73 6.31
C PHE A 41 2.90 3.94 7.61
N ILE A 42 2.76 4.61 8.74
CA ILE A 42 2.47 3.97 10.03
C ILE A 42 1.09 3.32 9.98
N GLN A 43 0.05 4.03 9.51
CA GLN A 43 -1.29 3.45 9.37
C GLN A 43 -1.32 2.25 8.40
N LEU A 44 -0.60 2.36 7.29
CA LEU A 44 -0.48 1.25 6.35
C LEU A 44 0.30 0.07 6.93
N ALA A 45 1.23 0.30 7.87
CA ALA A 45 2.01 -0.77 8.49
C ALA A 45 1.12 -1.82 9.17
N ASP A 46 0.11 -1.34 9.91
CA ASP A 46 -0.85 -2.19 10.60
C ASP A 46 -1.61 -3.08 9.60
N MET A 47 -2.01 -2.52 8.45
CA MET A 47 -2.67 -3.28 7.38
C MET A 47 -1.70 -4.27 6.69
N MET A 48 -0.45 -3.86 6.46
CA MET A 48 0.56 -4.72 5.84
C MET A 48 0.94 -5.91 6.72
N GLU A 49 0.78 -5.82 8.05
CA GLU A 49 1.04 -6.93 8.97
C GLU A 49 0.11 -8.12 8.71
N ASN A 50 -1.10 -7.87 8.21
CA ASN A 50 -2.11 -8.90 8.00
C ASN A 50 -2.05 -9.56 6.61
N LEU A 51 -1.54 -8.85 5.60
CA LEU A 51 -1.46 -9.34 4.21
C LEU A 51 -0.58 -10.58 3.94
N PRO A 52 0.44 -10.90 4.75
CA PRO A 52 1.18 -12.16 4.65
C PRO A 52 0.36 -13.39 5.07
N ASN A 53 -0.79 -13.21 5.73
CA ASN A 53 -1.62 -14.33 6.16
C ASN A 53 -2.36 -14.91 4.96
N LEU A 54 -1.88 -16.04 4.43
CA LEU A 54 -2.43 -16.70 3.24
C LEU A 54 -3.60 -17.64 3.58
N ASP A 55 -4.46 -17.25 4.51
CA ASP A 55 -5.64 -18.02 4.91
C ASP A 55 -6.92 -17.41 4.34
N GLU A 56 -8.08 -17.86 4.84
CA GLU A 56 -9.38 -17.34 4.40
C GLU A 56 -9.62 -15.88 4.81
N GLN A 57 -8.82 -15.32 5.73
CA GLN A 57 -8.94 -13.93 6.16
C GLN A 57 -8.38 -12.94 5.14
N LEU A 58 -7.46 -13.39 4.27
CA LEU A 58 -6.79 -12.53 3.29
C LEU A 58 -7.76 -11.71 2.43
N ILE A 59 -8.91 -12.28 2.07
CA ILE A 59 -9.90 -11.56 1.27
C ILE A 59 -10.45 -10.33 2.01
N TYR A 60 -10.71 -10.45 3.31
CA TYR A 60 -11.23 -9.37 4.13
C TYR A 60 -10.17 -8.28 4.34
N GLU A 61 -8.92 -8.68 4.55
CA GLU A 61 -7.80 -7.75 4.69
C GLU A 61 -7.55 -6.95 3.39
N LEU A 62 -7.68 -7.61 2.23
CA LEU A 62 -7.56 -6.95 0.93
C LEU A 62 -8.75 -6.02 0.64
N GLU A 63 -9.96 -6.38 1.06
CA GLU A 63 -11.15 -5.52 0.96
C GLU A 63 -11.02 -4.28 1.86
N GLU A 64 -10.59 -4.45 3.12
CA GLU A 64 -10.36 -3.34 4.05
C GLU A 64 -9.28 -2.38 3.53
N LEU A 65 -8.15 -2.93 3.06
CA LEU A 65 -7.10 -2.12 2.46
C LEU A 65 -7.61 -1.36 1.23
N LYS A 66 -8.41 -2.00 0.36
CA LYS A 66 -8.98 -1.34 -0.80
C LYS A 66 -9.81 -0.13 -0.37
N ASP A 67 -10.75 -0.32 0.55
CA ASP A 67 -11.62 0.76 1.01
C ASP A 67 -10.80 1.92 1.58
N TYR A 68 -9.75 1.61 2.34
CA TYR A 68 -8.81 2.61 2.84
C TYR A 68 -8.06 3.35 1.72
N LEU A 69 -7.46 2.64 0.76
CA LEU A 69 -6.72 3.25 -0.35
C LEU A 69 -7.60 4.16 -1.20
N PHE A 70 -8.87 3.78 -1.43
CA PHE A 70 -9.83 4.58 -2.19
C PHE A 70 -10.42 5.76 -1.39
N TYR A 71 -10.44 5.68 -0.05
CA TYR A 71 -10.81 6.79 0.82
C TYR A 71 -9.74 7.90 0.88
N VAL A 72 -8.46 7.53 0.90
CA VAL A 72 -7.35 8.48 1.05
C VAL A 72 -7.19 9.37 -0.20
N LYS A 73 -7.21 10.69 0.02
CA LYS A 73 -6.93 11.72 -0.99
C LYS A 73 -5.43 11.94 -1.17
N THR A 74 -4.85 11.19 -2.09
CA THR A 74 -3.40 11.11 -2.31
C THR A 74 -2.77 12.39 -2.88
N GLU A 75 -3.56 13.31 -3.44
CA GLU A 75 -3.06 14.58 -4.00
C GLU A 75 -2.44 15.49 -2.95
N LYS A 76 -2.69 15.17 -1.67
CA LYS A 76 -2.10 15.87 -0.54
C LYS A 76 -0.70 15.35 -0.22
N TYR A 77 -0.25 14.19 -0.66
CA TYR A 77 1.00 13.56 -0.23
C TYR A 77 2.12 13.78 -1.26
N SER A 78 3.33 13.26 -0.98
CA SER A 78 4.41 13.26 -1.98
C SER A 78 4.06 12.47 -3.23
N LEU A 79 4.78 12.74 -4.33
CA LEU A 79 4.64 12.01 -5.59
C LEU A 79 4.88 10.50 -5.40
N THR A 80 5.90 10.10 -4.63
CA THR A 80 6.13 8.69 -4.27
C THR A 80 4.90 8.06 -3.62
N VAL A 81 4.28 8.73 -2.63
CA VAL A 81 3.08 8.20 -1.96
C VAL A 81 1.92 8.12 -2.94
N HIS A 82 1.74 9.13 -3.79
CA HIS A 82 0.71 9.14 -4.81
C HIS A 82 0.87 7.97 -5.79
N ASP A 83 2.05 7.79 -6.36
CA ASP A 83 2.36 6.74 -7.33
C ASP A 83 2.22 5.35 -6.69
N MET A 84 2.72 5.16 -5.47
CA MET A 84 2.54 3.93 -4.70
C MET A 84 1.06 3.56 -4.55
N PHE A 85 0.21 4.53 -4.21
CA PHE A 85 -1.23 4.28 -4.07
C PHE A 85 -1.89 3.91 -5.40
N LEU A 86 -1.49 4.55 -6.50
CA LEU A 86 -2.00 4.22 -7.84
C LEU A 86 -1.63 2.78 -8.21
N GLU A 87 -0.39 2.37 -7.95
CA GLU A 87 0.08 1.01 -8.21
C GLU A 87 -0.65 -0.02 -7.33
N MET A 88 -0.81 0.25 -6.03
CA MET A 88 -1.54 -0.64 -5.12
C MET A 88 -3.01 -0.81 -5.53
N LYS A 89 -3.68 0.28 -5.92
CA LYS A 89 -5.05 0.24 -6.44
C LYS A 89 -5.13 -0.62 -7.70
N SER A 90 -4.19 -0.45 -8.62
CA SER A 90 -4.12 -1.26 -9.84
C SER A 90 -3.88 -2.74 -9.55
N GLU A 91 -3.09 -3.09 -8.55
CA GLU A 91 -2.93 -4.50 -8.14
C GLU A 91 -4.23 -5.07 -7.55
N LEU A 92 -4.95 -4.31 -6.71
CA LEU A 92 -6.22 -4.74 -6.14
C LEU A 92 -7.32 -4.91 -7.20
N GLU A 93 -7.33 -4.08 -8.23
CA GLU A 93 -8.28 -4.21 -9.35
C GLU A 93 -8.11 -5.50 -10.15
N LYS A 94 -6.96 -6.20 -10.07
CA LYS A 94 -6.74 -7.48 -10.79
C LYS A 94 -7.48 -8.66 -10.21
N ILE A 95 -7.93 -8.54 -8.98
CA ILE A 95 -8.61 -9.61 -8.23
C ILE A 95 -10.10 -9.30 -8.02
N ILE A 96 -10.61 -8.21 -8.61
CA ILE A 96 -12.02 -7.80 -8.60
C ILE A 96 -12.66 -8.08 -9.96
#